data_AF-A0A852SC05-F1
#
_entry.id   AF-A0A852SC05-F1
#
_cell.length_a   1.000
_cell.length_b   1.000
_cell.length_c   1.000
_cell.angle_alpha   90.00
_cell.angle_beta   90.00
_cell.angle_gamma   90.00
#
_symmetry.space_group_name_H-M   'P 1'
#
loop_
_entity.id
_entity.type
_entity.pdbx_description
1 polymer ?
#
loop_
_entity_poly.entity_id
_entity_poly.type
_entity_poly.pdbx_seq_one_letter_code
_entity_poly.pdbx_strand_id
1 'polypeptide(L)' 'MNDFDICERCDGSGADPLQSFHDDEFTHCRDCRGDGVTLSFDELIEEPLRLSA' A
#
# COMPACT_ATOMS: atom_id res chain seq x y z
N MET A 1 -3.87 10.65 13.28
CA MET A 1 -3.54 10.91 11.86
C MET A 1 -3.08 9.58 11.31
N ASN A 2 -3.60 9.12 10.17
CA ASN A 2 -3.05 7.91 9.57
C ASN A 2 -1.72 8.32 8.93
N ASP A 3 -0.62 7.77 9.43
CA ASP A 3 0.68 7.91 8.75
C ASP A 3 0.65 7.01 7.50
N PHE A 4 0.66 7.67 6.35
CA PHE A 4 0.78 7.00 5.06
C PHE A 4 2.25 7.10 4.64
N ASP A 5 2.89 5.96 4.47
CA ASP A 5 4.24 5.89 3.91
C ASP A 5 4.19 5.67 2.41
N ILE A 6 5.19 6.19 1.70
CA ILE A 6 5.34 5.96 0.27
C ILE A 6 5.67 4.48 0.05
N CYS A 7 4.97 3.82 -0.88
CA CYS A 7 5.24 2.44 -1.21
C CYS A 7 6.61 2.31 -1.91
N GLU A 8 7.60 1.77 -1.20
CA GLU A 8 8.99 1.66 -1.68
C GLU A 8 9.12 0.87 -2.98
N ARG A 9 8.27 -0.14 -3.21
CA ARG A 9 8.33 -0.97 -4.40
C ARG A 9 8.03 -0.18 -5.68
N CYS A 10 7.03 0.70 -5.64
CA CYS A 10 6.60 1.46 -6.81
C CYS A 10 7.01 2.94 -6.74
N ASP A 11 7.75 3.34 -5.71
CA ASP A 11 8.18 4.71 -5.46
C ASP A 11 7.04 5.74 -5.58
N GLY A 12 5.87 5.40 -5.02
CA GLY A 12 4.69 6.27 -5.06
C GLY A 12 3.86 6.23 -6.35
N SER A 13 4.32 5.54 -7.40
CA SER A 13 3.64 5.56 -8.71
C SER A 13 2.35 4.73 -8.77
N GLY A 14 2.22 3.72 -7.90
CA GLY A 14 1.12 2.75 -7.96
C GLY A 14 1.22 1.74 -9.11
N ALA A 15 2.21 1.87 -10.00
CA ALA A 15 2.46 0.94 -11.11
C ALA A 15 3.31 -0.25 -10.66
N ASP A 16 3.11 -1.43 -11.25
CA ASP A 16 4.08 -2.52 -11.05
C ASP A 16 5.41 -2.14 -11.73
N PRO A 17 6.53 -2.04 -10.98
CA PRO A 17 7.82 -1.66 -11.55
C PRO A 17 8.39 -2.70 -12.55
N LEU A 18 7.86 -3.93 -12.56
CA LEU A 18 8.24 -4.99 -13.48
C LEU A 18 7.31 -5.06 -14.70
N GLN A 19 6.35 -4.15 -14.82
CA GLN A 19 5.51 -4.02 -16.01
C GLN A 19 6.39 -3.85 -17.25
N SER A 20 6.27 -4.79 -18.18
CA SER A 20 6.84 -4.64 -19.52
C SER A 20 5.93 -3.72 -20.34
N PHE A 21 6.48 -2.68 -20.96
CA PHE A 21 5.76 -1.75 -21.85
C PHE A 21 5.22 -2.40 -23.14
N HIS A 22 5.26 -3.72 -23.25
CA HIS A 22 4.81 -4.48 -24.42
C HIS A 22 3.32 -4.83 -24.36
N ASP A 23 2.73 -4.83 -23.18
CA ASP A 23 1.31 -5.06 -22.98
C ASP A 23 0.66 -3.71 -22.65
N ASP A 24 -0.34 -3.29 -23.43
CA ASP A 24 -1.12 -2.06 -23.20
C ASP A 24 -1.98 -2.12 -21.91
N GLU A 25 -1.79 -3.15 -21.08
CA GLU A 25 -2.52 -3.40 -19.85
C GLU A 25 -1.70 -2.93 -18.64
N PHE A 26 -2.16 -1.86 -18.00
CA PHE A 26 -1.48 -1.30 -16.83
C PHE A 26 -1.64 -2.23 -15.63
N THR A 27 -0.53 -2.75 -15.11
CA THR A 27 -0.54 -3.63 -13.95
C THR A 27 -0.30 -2.80 -12.69
N HIS A 28 -1.21 -2.92 -11.71
CA HIS A 28 -1.05 -2.23 -10.43
C HIS A 28 0.06 -2.85 -9.58
N CYS A 29 0.79 -2.00 -8.85
CA CYS A 29 1.76 -2.44 -7.85
C CYS A 29 1.06 -3.33 -6.83
N ARG A 30 1.59 -4.54 -6.62
CA ARG A 30 0.98 -5.53 -5.71
C ARG A 30 0.96 -5.09 -4.25
N ASP A 31 1.93 -4.30 -3.83
CA ASP A 31 2.16 -4.00 -2.42
C ASP A 31 1.22 -2.89 -1.93
N CYS A 32 1.02 -1.84 -2.74
CA CYS A 32 0.06 -0.77 -2.47
C CYS A 32 -1.25 -0.91 -3.26
N ARG A 33 -1.42 -1.97 -4.05
CA ARG A 33 -2.61 -2.23 -4.89
C ARG A 33 -2.99 -1.09 -5.85
N GLY A 34 -2.03 -0.27 -6.25
CA GLY A 34 -2.26 0.89 -7.10
C GLY A 34 -2.28 2.23 -6.38
N ASP A 35 -2.30 2.25 -5.04
CA ASP A 35 -2.47 3.49 -4.27
C ASP A 35 -1.19 4.34 -4.20
N GLY A 36 -0.03 3.75 -4.46
CA GLY A 36 1.28 4.41 -4.31
C GLY A 36 1.73 4.59 -2.85
N VAL A 37 0.86 4.32 -1.88
CA VAL A 37 1.14 4.46 -0.45
C VAL A 37 0.81 3.18 0.33
N THR A 38 1.43 3.01 1.49
CA THR A 38 1.15 1.94 2.45
C THR A 38 0.76 2.54 3.79
N LEU A 39 -0.14 1.86 4.50
CA LEU A 39 -0.53 2.25 5.85
C LEU A 39 0.41 1.60 6.86
N SER A 40 1.10 2.44 7.64
CA SER A 40 1.95 2.00 8.73
C SER A 40 1.22 2.24 10.03
N PHE A 41 0.80 1.17 10.69
CA PHE A 41 0.22 1.25 12.03
C PHE A 41 1.35 1.19 13.05
N ASP A 42 2.18 2.23 13.10
CA ASP A 42 3.10 2.43 14.22
C ASP A 42 2.27 2.87 15.43
N GLU A 43 2.03 1.91 16.32
CA GLU A 43 1.74 2.14 17.73
C GLU A 43 0.42 2.86 18.10
N LEU A 44 -0.71 2.20 17.79
CA LEU A 44 -1.93 2.35 18.60
C LEU A 44 -2.38 0.98 19.11
N ILE A 45 -1.54 0.35 19.94
CA ILE A 45 -1.98 -0.73 20.84
C ILE A 45 -1.96 -0.20 22.27
N GLU A 46 -2.94 0.63 22.61
CA GLU A 46 -3.33 0.82 24.02
C GLU A 46 -4.85 0.77 24.23
N GLU A 47 -5.62 0.12 23.37
CA GLU A 47 -6.97 -0.33 23.77
C GLU A 47 -7.23 -1.75 23.25
N PRO A 48 -7.54 -2.73 24.13
CA PRO A 48 -7.88 -4.07 23.68
C PRO A 48 -9.17 -3.98 22.85
N LEU A 49 -9.10 -4.40 21.59
CA LEU A 49 -10.25 -4.65 20.73
C LEU A 49 -11.21 -5.61 21.44
N ARG A 50 -12.15 -5.06 22.22
CA ARG A 50 -13.32 -5.80 22.68
C ARG A 50 -14.24 -5.99 21.48
N LEU A 51 -14.02 -7.07 20.74
CA LEU A 51 -15.11 -7.69 19.98
C LEU A 51 -16.14 -8.18 21.01
N SER A 52 -17.15 -7.35 21.28
CA SER A 52 -18.39 -7.84 21.88
C SER A 52 -19.10 -8.70 20.83
N ALA A 53 -19.08 -10.01 21.07
CA ALA A 53 -19.87 -11.01 20.36
C ALA A 53 -21.38 -10.79 20.54
#